data_AF-A0A9Q3I5T0-F1
#
_entry.id   AF-A0A9Q3I5T0-F1
#
_cell.length_a   1.000
_cell.length_b   1.000
_cell.length_c   1.000
_cell.angle_alpha   90.00
_cell.angle_beta   90.00
_cell.angle_gamma   90.00
#
_symmetry.space_group_name_H-M   'P 1'
#
loop_
_entity.id
_entity.type
_entity.pdbx_description
1 polymer ?
#
loop_
_entity_poly.entity_id
_entity_poly.type
_entity_poly.pdbx_seq_one_letter_code
_entity_poly.pdbx_strand_id
1 'polypeptide(L)'
;MDLPPSSYHDSLEELWDEEEEPEEIETMMKVVPSVNNWYLDVFSKVKADKLPPHHACDHHIELEGSLPPVGVIYSLSNQESDTLRA
;
A
#
# COMPACT_ATOMS: atom_id res chain seq x y z
N MET A 1 -8.79 -11.70 -24.66
CA MET A 1 -8.40 -10.53 -25.47
C MET A 1 -7.30 -9.91 -24.68
N ASP A 2 -6.09 -10.14 -25.12
CA ASP A 2 -4.96 -10.12 -24.21
C ASP A 2 -4.27 -8.78 -24.42
N LEU A 3 -4.32 -7.95 -23.38
CA LEU A 3 -3.84 -6.58 -23.47
C LEU A 3 -2.32 -6.57 -23.70
N PRO A 4 -1.79 -5.68 -24.55
CA PRO A 4 -0.36 -5.64 -24.83
C PRO A 4 0.41 -5.26 -23.55
N PRO A 5 1.62 -5.81 -23.32
CA PRO A 5 2.36 -5.55 -22.08
C PRO A 5 2.66 -4.07 -21.82
N SER A 6 2.63 -3.22 -22.85
CA SER A 6 2.80 -1.77 -22.73
C SER A 6 1.66 -1.05 -22.00
N SER A 7 0.41 -1.55 -22.04
CA SER A 7 -0.73 -0.83 -21.42
C SER A 7 -0.76 -0.92 -19.90
N TYR A 8 0.01 -1.84 -19.31
CA TYR A 8 0.19 -1.96 -17.86
C TYR A 8 1.11 -0.87 -17.29
N HIS A 9 1.86 -0.13 -18.12
CA HIS A 9 2.71 0.97 -17.68
C HIS A 9 1.90 2.28 -17.60
N ASP A 10 1.20 2.64 -18.69
CA ASP A 10 0.25 3.78 -18.73
C ASP A 10 -0.72 3.74 -17.53
N SER A 11 -1.36 2.59 -17.33
CA SER A 11 -2.42 2.41 -16.32
C SER A 11 -1.92 2.44 -14.87
N LEU A 12 -0.61 2.52 -14.63
CA LEU A 12 -0.01 2.52 -13.28
C LEU A 12 0.42 3.93 -12.85
N GLU A 13 0.86 4.77 -13.79
CA GLU A 13 1.26 6.15 -13.50
C GLU A 13 0.03 7.02 -13.18
N GLU A 14 -1.07 6.89 -13.94
CA GLU A 14 -2.34 7.60 -13.70
C GLU A 14 -2.99 7.32 -12.31
N LEU A 15 -2.52 6.33 -11.56
CA LEU A 15 -3.03 5.97 -10.22
C LEU A 15 -2.17 6.48 -9.05
N TRP A 16 -0.95 6.98 -9.32
CA TRP A 16 -0.02 7.46 -8.28
C TRP A 16 0.36 8.95 -8.41
N ASP A 17 -0.11 9.62 -9.46
CA ASP A 17 -0.05 11.08 -9.66
C ASP A 17 -1.10 11.83 -8.81
N GLU A 18 -1.06 11.61 -7.49
CA GLU A 18 -1.60 12.57 -6.53
C GLU A 18 -0.56 13.69 -6.33
N GLU A 19 -0.98 14.95 -6.49
CA GLU A 19 -0.08 16.13 -6.43
C GLU A 19 0.65 16.20 -5.08
N GLU A 20 1.94 15.88 -5.09
CA GLU A 20 2.79 15.84 -3.91
C GLU A 20 3.27 17.25 -3.55
N GLU A 21 2.84 17.76 -2.39
CA GLU A 21 3.09 19.14 -1.96
C GLU A 21 4.60 19.45 -1.94
N PRO A 22 5.07 20.52 -2.63
CA PRO A 22 6.50 20.75 -2.85
C PRO A 22 7.28 21.02 -1.56
N GLU A 23 6.59 21.44 -0.49
CA GLU A 23 7.18 21.58 0.85
C GLU A 23 7.54 20.22 1.47
N GLU A 24 6.77 19.14 1.24
CA GLU A 24 7.09 17.80 1.77
C GLU A 24 8.38 17.29 1.09
N ILE A 25 8.45 17.38 -0.25
CA ILE A 25 9.61 16.97 -1.06
C ILE A 25 10.91 17.66 -0.61
N GLU A 26 10.87 18.97 -0.33
CA GLU A 26 12.07 19.70 0.13
C GLU A 26 12.50 19.29 1.56
N THR A 27 11.60 18.77 2.41
CA THR A 27 12.00 18.16 3.69
C THR A 27 12.58 16.76 3.49
N MET A 28 12.00 15.96 2.60
CA MET A 28 12.43 14.59 2.32
C MET A 28 13.85 14.57 1.72
N MET A 29 14.16 15.46 0.79
CA MET A 29 15.52 15.63 0.23
C MET A 29 16.61 15.97 1.26
N LYS A 30 16.25 16.42 2.47
CA LYS A 30 17.20 16.72 3.57
C LYS A 30 17.42 15.55 4.52
N VAL A 31 16.55 14.52 4.47
CA VAL A 31 16.56 13.35 5.35
C VAL A 31 16.96 12.08 4.60
N VAL A 32 16.47 11.92 3.37
CA VAL A 32 16.77 10.78 2.49
C VAL A 32 18.21 10.89 1.97
N PRO A 33 19.03 9.82 2.04
CA PRO A 33 20.37 9.83 1.44
C PRO A 33 20.31 10.08 -0.08
N SER A 34 21.18 10.94 -0.61
CA SER A 34 21.11 11.41 -2.01
C SER A 34 21.11 10.32 -3.10
N VAL A 35 21.64 9.13 -2.78
CA VAL A 35 21.60 7.93 -3.62
C VAL A 35 20.17 7.40 -3.84
N ASN A 36 19.21 7.75 -2.98
CA ASN A 36 17.80 7.35 -3.03
C ASN A 36 16.87 8.47 -3.54
N ASN A 37 17.40 9.59 -4.05
CA ASN A 37 16.58 10.72 -4.53
C ASN A 37 15.69 10.40 -5.77
N TRP A 38 15.81 9.20 -6.33
CA TRP A 38 14.93 8.67 -7.40
C TRP A 38 13.84 7.73 -6.85
N TYR A 39 13.65 7.69 -5.53
CA TYR A 39 12.58 6.99 -4.79
C TYR A 39 11.94 7.91 -3.72
N LEU A 40 11.89 9.23 -3.94
CA LEU A 40 11.34 10.18 -2.95
C LEU A 40 9.84 9.92 -2.70
N ASP A 41 9.10 9.60 -3.75
CA ASP A 41 7.72 9.12 -3.75
C ASP A 41 7.48 7.93 -2.79
N VAL A 42 8.46 7.04 -2.64
CA VAL A 42 8.39 5.87 -1.73
C VAL A 42 8.47 6.28 -0.25
N PHE A 43 9.02 7.46 0.05
CA PHE A 43 9.06 8.03 1.41
C PHE A 43 7.87 8.96 1.73
N SER A 44 6.99 9.20 0.76
CA SER A 44 5.82 10.08 0.88
C SER A 44 4.84 9.57 1.93
N LYS A 45 4.50 10.40 2.92
CA LYS A 45 3.56 9.94 3.97
C LYS A 45 2.16 9.73 3.41
N VAL A 46 1.73 10.62 2.49
CA VAL A 46 0.40 10.58 1.87
C VAL A 46 0.18 9.30 1.07
N LYS A 47 1.23 8.79 0.40
CA LYS A 47 1.19 7.52 -0.34
C LYS A 47 1.31 6.31 0.59
N ALA A 48 2.13 6.40 1.65
CA ALA A 48 2.29 5.32 2.64
C ALA A 48 1.03 5.07 3.50
N ASP A 49 0.21 6.09 3.76
CA ASP A 49 -1.08 5.96 4.46
C ASP A 49 -2.18 5.32 3.57
N LYS A 50 -1.89 4.96 2.30
CA LYS A 50 -2.83 4.38 1.33
C LYS A 50 -2.45 2.95 0.97
N LEU A 51 -3.45 2.12 0.66
CA LEU A 51 -3.21 0.77 0.15
C LEU A 51 -2.66 0.86 -1.28
N PRO A 52 -1.64 0.06 -1.65
CA PRO A 52 -1.21 -0.03 -3.04
C PRO A 52 -2.32 -0.64 -3.91
N PRO A 53 -2.35 -0.31 -5.22
CA PRO A 53 -3.30 -0.89 -6.16
C PRO A 53 -3.14 -2.41 -6.26
N HIS A 54 -4.24 -3.10 -6.55
CA HIS A 54 -4.23 -4.54 -6.83
C HIS A 54 -3.35 -4.85 -8.05
N HIS A 55 -2.45 -5.81 -7.92
CA HIS A 55 -1.56 -6.24 -8.98
C HIS A 55 -1.95 -7.62 -9.54
N ALA A 56 -1.55 -7.92 -10.78
CA ALA A 56 -1.76 -9.23 -11.40
C ALA A 56 -1.03 -10.39 -10.69
N CYS A 57 -0.18 -10.08 -9.71
CA CYS A 57 0.58 -11.02 -8.88
C CYS A 57 0.07 -11.11 -7.42
N ASP A 58 -1.09 -10.51 -7.12
CA ASP A 58 -1.73 -10.60 -5.80
C ASP A 58 -1.91 -12.07 -5.38
N HIS A 59 -1.67 -12.37 -4.10
CA HIS A 59 -1.62 -13.75 -3.62
C HIS A 59 -3.01 -14.39 -3.54
N HIS A 60 -3.39 -15.13 -4.59
CA HIS A 60 -4.65 -15.85 -4.64
C HIS A 60 -4.67 -17.02 -3.64
N ILE A 61 -5.66 -17.02 -2.75
CA ILE A 61 -5.90 -18.12 -1.81
C ILE A 61 -6.90 -19.09 -2.46
N GLU A 62 -6.39 -20.20 -2.99
CA GLU A 62 -7.22 -21.31 -3.46
C GLU A 62 -7.92 -21.98 -2.27
N LEU A 63 -9.25 -22.16 -2.35
CA LEU A 63 -10.06 -22.73 -1.28
C LEU A 63 -10.45 -24.18 -1.60
N GLU A 64 -9.90 -25.12 -0.83
CA GLU A 64 -10.32 -26.53 -0.88
C GLU A 64 -11.50 -26.81 0.07
N GLY A 65 -12.54 -27.47 -0.43
CA GLY A 65 -13.66 -27.96 0.37
C GLY A 65 -14.76 -26.92 0.62
N SER A 66 -15.36 -26.96 1.81
CA SER A 66 -16.43 -26.04 2.23
C SER A 66 -15.88 -24.76 2.86
N LEU A 67 -16.58 -23.63 2.69
CA LEU A 67 -16.26 -22.36 3.33
C LEU A 67 -15.97 -22.53 4.85
N PRO A 68 -14.93 -21.88 5.40
CA PRO A 68 -14.59 -22.00 6.81
C PRO A 68 -15.71 -21.43 7.70
N PRO A 69 -15.95 -22.00 8.89
CA PRO A 69 -16.97 -21.51 9.80
C PRO A 69 -16.59 -20.13 10.35
N VAL A 70 -17.53 -19.19 10.34
CA VAL A 70 -17.36 -17.85 10.93
C VAL A 70 -17.30 -18.00 12.46
N GLY A 71 -16.09 -17.90 13.01
CA GLY A 71 -15.87 -17.95 14.45
C GLY A 71 -16.23 -16.64 15.16
N VAL A 72 -16.54 -16.73 16.45
CA VAL A 72 -16.58 -15.55 17.33
C VAL A 72 -15.15 -15.12 17.67
N ILE A 73 -14.91 -13.80 17.69
CA ILE A 73 -13.65 -13.25 18.18
C ILE A 73 -13.63 -13.41 19.71
N TYR A 74 -12.52 -13.90 20.26
CA TYR A 74 -12.36 -14.02 21.72
C TYR A 74 -12.32 -12.64 22.38
N SER A 75 -12.94 -12.52 23.56
CA SER A 75 -12.93 -11.28 24.34
C SER A 75 -11.51 -10.92 24.78
N LEU A 76 -10.99 -9.82 24.23
CA LEU A 76 -9.73 -9.21 24.65
C LEU A 76 -9.89 -8.54 26.03
N SER A 77 -8.80 -8.48 26.79
CA SER A 77 -8.70 -7.57 27.95
C SER A 77 -8.63 -6.11 27.50
N ASN A 78 -8.89 -5.17 28.41
CA ASN A 78 -8.77 -3.74 28.12
C ASN A 78 -7.40 -3.39 27.53
N GLN A 79 -6.31 -3.84 28.17
CA GLN A 79 -4.93 -3.59 27.75
C GLN A 79 -4.65 -4.08 26.32
N GLU A 80 -5.11 -5.27 25.95
CA GLU A 80 -4.98 -5.79 24.58
C GLU A 80 -5.82 -4.96 23.61
N SER A 81 -7.06 -4.61 23.99
CA SER A 81 -7.96 -3.81 23.15
C SER A 81 -7.48 -2.38 22.93
N ASP A 82 -6.76 -1.80 23.91
CA ASP A 82 -6.21 -0.45 23.83
C ASP A 82 -4.89 -0.46 23.03
N THR A 83 -4.10 -1.53 23.14
CA THR A 83 -2.89 -1.74 22.32
C THR A 83 -3.21 -1.87 20.82
N LEU A 84 -4.36 -2.48 20.48
CA LEU A 84 -4.81 -2.66 19.08
C LEU A 84 -5.61 -1.46 18.50
N ARG A 85 -5.71 -0.35 19.24
CA ARG A 85 -6.40 0.89 18.81
C ARG A 85 -5.46 2.08 18.63
N ALA A 86 -4.17 1.90 18.91
CA ALA A 86 -3.14 2.93 18.88
C ALA A 86 -2.44 2.99 17.51
#